data_AF-A0A2M8ANB0-F1
#
_entry.id   AF-A0A2M8ANB0-F1
#
_cell.length_a   1.000
_cell.length_b   1.000
_cell.length_c   1.000
_cell.angle_alpha   90.00
_cell.angle_beta   90.00
_cell.angle_gamma   90.00
#
_symmetry.space_group_name_H-M   'P 1'
#
loop_
_entity.id
_entity.type
_entity.pdbx_description
1 polymer ?
#
loop_
_entity_poly.entity_id
_entity_poly.type
_entity_poly.pdbx_seq_one_letter_code
_entity_poly.pdbx_strand_id
1 'polypeptide(L)'
;MMRISDTVKHLLIINVIVWIGAISIGTNGDVFNNLFAMHFPKNPAFEYWQIITHMFMHATYNGGGSIVISHILFNMFALWMFGTPVEQYLGGKKFLFIYISAGLGAVALQLGYYYFSYLPSYGNLISSGITADEISQML
;
A
#
# COMPACT_ATOMS: atom_id res chain seq x y z
N MET A 1 -25.78 20.42 6.66
CA MET A 1 -24.57 20.04 5.90
C MET A 1 -23.79 19.03 6.73
N MET A 2 -23.46 17.84 6.19
CA MET A 2 -22.59 16.90 6.89
C MET A 2 -21.19 17.53 6.99
N ARG A 3 -20.70 17.74 8.22
CA ARG A 3 -19.31 18.14 8.45
C ARG A 3 -18.43 16.90 8.35
N ILE A 4 -17.29 17.03 7.67
CA ILE A 4 -16.25 16.00 7.69
C ILE A 4 -15.86 15.72 9.14
N SER A 5 -15.77 14.44 9.49
CA SER A 5 -15.34 14.02 10.82
C SER A 5 -13.83 14.22 11.00
N ASP A 6 -13.39 14.35 12.24
CA ASP A 6 -12.00 14.70 12.49
C ASP A 6 -11.04 13.58 12.10
N THR A 7 -11.36 12.31 12.36
CA THR A 7 -10.46 11.21 11.97
C THR A 7 -10.30 11.13 10.46
N VAL A 8 -11.41 11.15 9.71
CA VAL A 8 -11.37 11.14 8.24
C VAL A 8 -10.56 12.31 7.70
N LYS A 9 -10.73 13.52 8.25
CA LYS A 9 -9.94 14.69 7.85
C LYS A 9 -8.43 14.46 8.03
N HIS A 10 -8.00 13.90 9.16
CA HIS A 10 -6.58 13.59 9.39
C HIS A 10 -6.08 12.52 8.43
N LEU A 11 -6.86 11.46 8.18
CA LEU A 11 -6.49 10.42 7.23
C LEU A 11 -6.33 10.98 5.81
N LEU A 12 -7.23 11.85 5.35
CA LEU A 12 -7.10 12.52 4.05
C LEU A 12 -5.78 13.31 3.97
N ILE A 13 -5.49 14.12 5.00
CA ILE A 13 -4.27 14.93 5.05
C ILE A 13 -3.02 14.05 5.00
N ILE A 14 -2.97 12.99 5.82
CA ILE A 14 -1.82 12.07 5.87
C ILE A 14 -1.60 11.40 4.51
N ASN A 15 -2.66 10.88 3.88
CA ASN A 15 -2.55 10.23 2.57
C ASN A 15 -2.05 11.19 1.48
N VAL A 16 -2.52 12.44 1.48
CA VAL A 16 -2.04 13.45 0.54
C VAL A 16 -0.56 13.80 0.78
N ILE A 17 -0.15 13.96 2.04
CA ILE A 17 1.26 14.24 2.37
C ILE A 17 2.17 13.07 1.94
N VAL A 18 1.78 11.84 2.25
CA VAL A 18 2.54 10.64 1.87
C VAL A 18 2.63 10.53 0.35
N TRP A 19 1.54 10.77 -0.38
CA TRP A 19 1.56 10.72 -1.84
C TRP A 19 2.39 11.84 -2.46
N ILE A 20 2.40 13.06 -1.89
CA ILE A 20 3.33 14.11 -2.31
C ILE A 20 4.78 13.67 -2.12
N GLY A 21 5.12 13.04 -0.99
CA GLY A 21 6.43 12.42 -0.80
C GLY A 21 6.75 11.38 -1.88
N ALA A 22 5.76 10.52 -2.19
CA ALA A 22 5.88 9.45 -3.16
C ALA A 22 6.03 9.91 -4.63
N ILE A 23 5.62 11.15 -4.98
CA ILE A 23 5.91 11.75 -6.29
C ILE A 23 7.16 12.64 -6.30
N SER A 24 7.70 13.03 -5.14
CA SER A 24 8.75 14.06 -5.07
C SER A 24 10.14 13.50 -4.75
N ILE A 25 10.23 12.33 -4.12
CA ILE A 25 11.49 11.77 -3.61
C ILE A 25 11.96 10.61 -4.48
N GLY A 26 13.11 10.77 -5.12
CA GLY A 26 13.70 9.81 -6.06
C GLY A 26 13.40 10.14 -7.53
N THR A 27 13.81 9.25 -8.43
CA THR A 27 13.46 9.32 -9.86
C THR A 27 12.14 8.60 -10.08
N ASN A 28 11.08 9.35 -10.40
CA ASN A 28 9.71 8.84 -10.47
C ASN A 28 9.26 8.16 -9.16
N GLY A 29 9.67 8.72 -8.01
CA GLY A 29 9.22 8.24 -6.70
C GLY A 29 9.84 6.92 -6.24
N ASP A 30 10.78 6.35 -6.98
CA ASP A 30 11.37 5.04 -6.72
C ASP A 30 11.91 4.89 -5.29
N VAL A 31 12.69 5.85 -4.80
CA VAL A 31 13.29 5.83 -3.45
C VAL A 31 12.20 5.79 -2.38
N PHE A 32 11.18 6.63 -2.48
CA PHE A 32 10.12 6.70 -1.49
C PHE A 32 9.22 5.46 -1.53
N ASN A 33 8.89 4.99 -2.73
CA ASN A 33 8.10 3.77 -2.89
C ASN A 33 8.84 2.55 -2.37
N ASN A 34 10.14 2.42 -2.63
CA ASN A 34 10.96 1.32 -2.13
C ASN A 34 11.04 1.29 -0.60
N LEU A 35 10.98 2.46 0.06
CA LEU A 35 11.00 2.54 1.52
C LEU A 35 9.65 2.23 2.18
N PHE A 36 8.53 2.65 1.57
CA PHE A 36 7.23 2.68 2.25
C PHE A 36 6.14 1.80 1.63
N ALA A 37 6.26 1.43 0.35
CA ALA A 37 5.34 0.49 -0.29
C ALA A 37 5.65 -0.95 0.16
N MET A 38 4.65 -1.82 0.06
CA MET A 38 4.79 -3.21 0.50
C MET A 38 5.61 -4.02 -0.51
N HIS A 39 6.81 -4.46 -0.11
CA HIS A 39 7.55 -5.48 -0.84
C HIS A 39 7.11 -6.89 -0.41
N PHE A 40 7.30 -7.87 -1.29
CA PHE A 40 7.15 -9.27 -0.91
C PHE A 40 8.22 -9.62 0.15
N PRO A 41 7.92 -10.37 1.23
CA PRO A 41 8.87 -10.54 2.34
C PRO A 41 10.16 -11.30 2.01
N LYS A 42 10.28 -11.88 0.81
CA LYS A 42 11.53 -12.47 0.31
C LYS A 42 12.38 -11.49 -0.52
N ASN A 43 11.84 -10.33 -0.88
CA ASN A 43 12.57 -9.29 -1.59
C ASN A 43 13.57 -8.60 -0.61
N PRO A 44 14.83 -8.35 -1.00
CA PRO A 44 15.83 -7.69 -0.15
C PRO A 44 15.45 -6.27 0.33
N ALA A 45 14.57 -5.56 -0.39
CA ALA A 45 14.06 -4.25 -0.03
C ALA A 45 12.86 -4.29 0.92
N PHE A 46 12.43 -5.48 1.36
CA PHE A 46 11.37 -5.60 2.34
C PHE A 46 11.80 -5.10 3.72
N GLU A 47 10.96 -4.24 4.29
CA GLU A 47 11.16 -3.67 5.61
C GLU A 47 9.88 -3.81 6.45
N TYR A 48 10.03 -4.11 7.73
CA TYR A 48 8.88 -4.49 8.58
C TYR A 48 7.84 -3.38 8.76
N TRP A 49 8.24 -2.11 8.65
CA TRP A 49 7.30 -0.98 8.73
C TRP A 49 6.39 -0.87 7.50
N GLN A 50 6.76 -1.49 6.37
CA GLN A 50 5.94 -1.50 5.15
C GLN A 50 4.56 -2.13 5.38
N ILE A 51 4.44 -3.04 6.35
CA ILE A 51 3.16 -3.63 6.78
C ILE A 51 2.16 -2.57 7.26
N ILE A 52 2.62 -1.41 7.73
CA ILE A 52 1.75 -0.31 8.13
C ILE A 52 1.78 0.81 7.10
N THR A 53 2.97 1.19 6.61
CA THR A 53 3.10 2.36 5.74
C THR A 53 2.44 2.17 4.38
N HIS A 54 2.35 0.93 3.89
CA HIS A 54 1.67 0.65 2.61
C HIS A 54 0.20 1.08 2.61
N MET A 55 -0.46 1.12 3.77
CA MET A 55 -1.85 1.55 3.89
C MET A 55 -2.07 3.00 3.46
N PHE A 56 -1.01 3.80 3.43
CA PHE A 56 -1.02 5.22 3.04
C PHE A 56 -0.39 5.47 1.65
N MET A 57 0.20 4.43 1.06
CA MET A 57 0.82 4.52 -0.26
C MET A 57 -0.25 4.42 -1.36
N HIS A 58 -0.08 5.21 -2.41
CA HIS A 58 -1.00 5.26 -3.55
C HIS A 58 -0.19 5.23 -4.83
N ALA A 59 -0.77 4.71 -5.92
CA ALA A 59 -0.10 4.73 -7.22
C ALA A 59 0.29 6.16 -7.63
N THR A 60 1.55 6.33 -8.04
CA THR A 60 2.16 7.62 -8.35
C THR A 60 2.40 7.78 -9.84
N TYR A 61 3.09 6.83 -10.47
CA TYR A 61 3.47 6.84 -11.88
C TYR A 61 2.93 5.63 -12.63
N ASN A 62 2.63 5.81 -13.91
CA ASN A 62 2.34 4.69 -14.82
C ASN A 62 3.62 4.21 -15.54
N GLY A 63 3.53 3.09 -16.28
CA GLY A 63 4.66 2.55 -17.04
C GLY A 63 5.24 3.47 -18.13
N GLY A 64 4.57 4.58 -18.44
CA GLY A 64 5.06 5.64 -19.34
C GLY A 64 5.71 6.82 -18.62
N GLY A 65 5.84 6.79 -17.29
CA GLY A 65 6.44 7.86 -16.48
C GLY A 65 5.51 9.03 -16.16
N SER A 66 4.21 8.94 -16.47
CA SER A 66 3.25 10.00 -16.17
C SER A 66 2.61 9.81 -14.79
N ILE A 67 2.36 10.93 -14.10
CA ILE A 67 1.71 10.93 -12.77
C ILE A 67 0.23 10.52 -12.89
N VAL A 68 -0.22 9.61 -12.03
CA VAL A 68 -1.59 9.07 -11.98
C VAL A 68 -2.35 9.64 -10.77
N ILE A 69 -2.97 10.80 -10.96
CA ILE A 69 -3.72 11.49 -9.90
C ILE A 69 -5.06 10.80 -9.60
N SER A 70 -5.65 10.12 -10.59
CA SER A 70 -6.96 9.50 -10.46
C SER A 70 -7.03 8.49 -9.31
N HIS A 71 -5.96 7.73 -9.08
CA HIS A 71 -5.93 6.68 -8.06
C HIS A 71 -6.11 7.26 -6.65
N ILE A 72 -5.31 8.26 -6.26
CA ILE A 72 -5.46 8.92 -4.95
C ILE A 72 -6.79 9.67 -4.87
N LEU A 73 -7.22 10.34 -5.93
CA LEU A 73 -8.46 11.10 -5.95
C LEU A 73 -9.68 10.22 -5.63
N PHE A 74 -9.80 9.05 -6.28
CA PHE A 74 -10.91 8.14 -6.04
C PHE A 74 -10.88 7.53 -4.63
N ASN A 75 -9.70 7.20 -4.10
CA ASN A 75 -9.58 6.69 -2.73
C ASN A 75 -9.95 7.74 -1.70
N MET A 76 -9.48 8.98 -1.86
CA MET A 76 -9.82 10.08 -0.95
C MET A 76 -11.31 10.45 -1.05
N PHE A 77 -11.89 10.40 -2.25
CA PHE A 77 -13.32 10.58 -2.46
C PHE A 77 -14.14 9.49 -1.75
N ALA A 78 -13.77 8.22 -1.89
CA ALA A 78 -14.42 7.11 -1.21
C ALA A 78 -14.29 7.20 0.32
N LEU A 79 -13.09 7.54 0.82
CA LEU A 79 -12.83 7.70 2.25
C LEU A 79 -13.64 8.87 2.84
N TRP A 80 -13.76 9.98 2.12
CA TRP A 80 -14.60 11.10 2.54
C TRP A 80 -16.09 10.72 2.55
N MET A 81 -16.57 10.15 1.44
CA MET A 81 -17.99 9.81 1.22
C MET A 81 -18.49 8.73 2.19
N PHE A 82 -17.72 7.67 2.41
CA PHE A 82 -18.13 6.55 3.28
C PHE A 82 -17.55 6.64 4.69
N GLY A 83 -16.33 7.15 4.84
CA GLY A 83 -15.68 7.22 6.15
C GLY A 83 -16.40 8.16 7.12
N THR A 84 -16.86 9.33 6.66
CA THR A 84 -17.52 10.31 7.55
C THR A 84 -18.81 9.76 8.17
N PRO A 85 -19.76 9.19 7.39
CA PRO A 85 -20.96 8.57 7.97
C PRO A 85 -20.64 7.40 8.91
N VAL A 86 -19.67 6.55 8.54
CA VAL A 86 -19.28 5.39 9.37
C VAL A 86 -18.64 5.84 10.69
N GLU A 87 -17.77 6.85 10.67
CA GLU A 87 -17.18 7.42 11.88
C GLU A 87 -18.24 8.07 12.78
N GLN A 88 -19.19 8.81 12.19
CA GLN A 88 -20.28 9.43 12.96
C GLN A 88 -21.18 8.40 13.64
N TYR A 89 -21.40 7.25 13.00
CA TYR A 89 -22.22 6.17 13.57
C TYR A 89 -21.48 5.34 14.62
N LEU A 90 -20.20 5.00 14.38
CA LEU A 90 -19.44 4.09 15.24
C LEU A 90 -18.57 4.80 16.29
N GLY A 91 -18.27 6.08 16.09
CA GLY A 91 -17.25 6.83 16.80
C GLY A 91 -15.83 6.56 16.28
N GLY A 92 -14.94 7.55 16.46
CA GLY A 92 -13.57 7.54 15.92
C GLY A 92 -12.74 6.31 16.28
N LYS A 93 -12.81 5.81 17.52
CA LYS A 93 -12.04 4.63 17.95
C LYS A 93 -12.40 3.36 17.18
N LYS A 94 -13.70 3.10 17.01
CA LYS A 94 -14.18 1.91 16.28
C LYS A 94 -13.93 2.04 14.78
N PHE A 95 -14.09 3.25 14.25
CA PHE A 95 -13.73 3.55 12.86
C PHE A 95 -12.25 3.27 12.58
N LEU A 96 -11.33 3.77 13.43
CA LEU A 96 -9.89 3.49 13.30
C LEU A 96 -9.57 2.00 13.43
N PHE A 97 -10.22 1.31 14.35
CA PHE A 97 -10.04 -0.14 14.49
C PHE A 97 -10.41 -0.88 13.19
N ILE A 98 -11.54 -0.53 12.58
CA ILE A 98 -11.97 -1.10 11.29
C ILE A 98 -10.99 -0.72 10.18
N TYR A 99 -10.59 0.55 10.09
CA TYR A 99 -9.66 1.05 9.09
C TYR A 99 -8.31 0.28 9.12
N ILE A 100 -7.72 0.15 10.32
CA ILE A 100 -6.45 -0.56 10.49
C ILE A 100 -6.61 -2.06 10.23
N SER A 101 -7.66 -2.68 10.79
CA SER A 101 -7.91 -4.11 10.61
C SER A 101 -8.15 -4.47 9.13
N ALA A 102 -8.85 -3.61 8.38
CA ALA A 102 -9.07 -3.80 6.95
C ALA A 102 -7.77 -3.73 6.15
N GLY A 103 -6.89 -2.76 6.42
CA GLY A 103 -5.59 -2.69 5.75
C GLY A 103 -4.67 -3.86 6.09
N LEU A 104 -4.61 -4.26 7.36
CA LEU A 104 -3.86 -5.45 7.78
C LEU A 104 -4.43 -6.74 7.16
N GLY A 105 -5.75 -6.87 7.07
CA GLY A 105 -6.42 -7.97 6.40
C GLY A 105 -6.10 -8.02 4.90
N ALA A 106 -6.09 -6.86 4.24
CA ALA A 106 -5.76 -6.75 2.82
C ALA A 106 -4.33 -7.23 2.52
N VAL A 107 -3.33 -6.74 3.27
CA VAL A 107 -1.93 -7.19 3.07
C VAL A 107 -1.75 -8.65 3.44
N ALA A 108 -2.42 -9.16 4.48
CA ALA A 108 -2.34 -10.57 4.84
C ALA A 108 -2.88 -11.48 3.72
N LEU A 109 -4.03 -11.14 3.13
CA LEU A 109 -4.61 -11.87 2.01
C LEU A 109 -3.74 -11.78 0.75
N GLN A 110 -3.22 -10.58 0.44
CA GLN A 110 -2.32 -10.36 -0.69
C GLN A 110 -1.04 -11.19 -0.55
N LEU A 111 -0.40 -11.15 0.62
CA LEU A 111 0.79 -11.97 0.90
C LEU A 111 0.48 -13.46 0.84
N GLY A 112 -0.66 -13.90 1.37
CA GLY A 112 -1.09 -15.30 1.27
C GLY A 112 -1.19 -15.76 -0.18
N TYR A 113 -1.80 -14.95 -1.04
CA TYR A 113 -1.86 -15.21 -2.48
C TYR A 113 -0.48 -15.21 -3.15
N TYR A 114 0.40 -14.27 -2.78
CA TYR A 114 1.76 -14.21 -3.30
C TYR A 114 2.58 -15.42 -2.90
N TYR A 115 2.50 -15.88 -1.65
CA TYR A 115 3.17 -17.11 -1.22
C TYR A 115 2.63 -18.34 -1.94
N PHE A 116 1.32 -18.43 -2.12
CA PHE A 116 0.69 -19.53 -2.87
C PHE A 116 1.22 -19.62 -4.30
N SER A 117 1.45 -18.47 -4.96
CA SER A 117 2.00 -18.41 -6.32
C SER A 117 3.54 -18.57 -6.35
N TYR A 118 4.23 -18.05 -5.34
CA TYR A 118 5.68 -18.03 -5.26
C TYR A 118 6.28 -19.42 -5.04
N LEU A 119 5.75 -20.21 -4.11
CA LEU A 119 6.31 -21.51 -3.74
C LEU A 119 6.47 -22.50 -4.93
N PRO A 120 5.45 -22.78 -5.75
CA PRO A 120 5.61 -23.66 -6.90
C PRO A 120 6.53 -23.06 -7.96
N SER A 121 6.46 -21.74 -8.18
CA SER A 121 7.31 -21.04 -9.14
C SER A 121 8.78 -21.11 -8.76
N TYR A 122 9.10 -20.88 -7.48
CA TYR A 122 10.44 -21.02 -6.93
C TYR A 122 10.99 -22.44 -7.13
N GLY A 123 10.19 -23.47 -6.82
CA GLY A 123 10.59 -24.87 -7.03
C GLY A 123 10.89 -25.19 -8.49
N ASN A 124 10.06 -24.70 -9.41
CA ASN A 124 10.25 -24.88 -10.86
C ASN A 124 11.55 -24.22 -11.35
N LEU A 125 11.87 -23.00 -10.90
CA LEU A 125 13.09 -22.28 -11.29
C LEU A 125 14.36 -22.99 -10.77
N ILE A 126 14.34 -23.45 -9.52
CA ILE A 126 15.43 -24.27 -8.96
C ILE A 126 15.61 -25.55 -9.79
N SER A 127 14.51 -26.22 -10.17
CA SER A 127 14.57 -27.44 -10.98
C SER A 127 15.08 -27.21 -12.41
N SER A 128 14.93 -26.00 -12.96
CA SER A 128 15.50 -25.61 -14.25
C SER A 128 16.97 -25.21 -14.17
N GLY A 129 17.59 -25.27 -12.99
CA GLY A 129 19.00 -24.96 -12.78
C GLY A 129 19.30 -23.51 -12.42
N ILE A 130 18.28 -22.68 -12.16
CA ILE A 130 18.48 -21.31 -11.65
C ILE A 130 18.79 -21.40 -10.16
N THR A 131 19.78 -20.64 -9.69
CA THR A 131 20.20 -20.61 -8.29
C THR A 131 19.27 -19.76 -7.42
N ALA A 132 19.27 -20.01 -6.11
CA ALA A 132 18.49 -19.22 -5.17
C ALA A 132 18.89 -17.73 -5.18
N ASP A 133 20.18 -17.44 -5.38
CA ASP A 133 20.70 -16.08 -5.45
C ASP A 133 20.20 -15.34 -6.70
N GLU A 134 20.19 -16.01 -7.85
CA GLU A 134 19.62 -15.48 -9.08
C GLU A 134 18.12 -15.20 -8.93
N ILE A 135 17.36 -16.12 -8.32
CA ILE A 135 15.94 -15.88 -8.05
C ILE A 135 15.74 -14.67 -7.12
N SER A 136 16.59 -14.51 -6.11
CA SER A 136 16.51 -13.37 -5.19
C SER A 136 16.80 -12.03 -5.89
N GLN A 137 17.62 -12.01 -6.94
CA GLN A 137 17.91 -10.81 -7.73
C GLN A 137 16.79 -10.45 -8.72
N MET A 138 15.88 -11.38 -9.00
CA MET A 138 14.71 -11.16 -9.86
C MET A 138 13.48 -10.64 -9.11
N LEU A 139 13.52 -10.62 -7.77
CA LEU A 139 12.44 -10.17 -6.89
C LEU A 139 12.43 -8.65 -6.71
#